data_AF-A0A645JS06-F1
#
_entry.id   AF-A0A645JS06-F1
#
_cell.length_a   1.000
_cell.length_b   1.000
_cell.length_c   1.000
_cell.angle_alpha   90.00
_cell.angle_beta   90.00
_cell.angle_gamma   90.00
#
_symmetry.space_group_name_H-M   'P 1'
#
loop_
_entity.id
_entity.type
_entity.pdbx_description
1 polymer ?
#
loop_
_entity_poly.entity_id
_entity_poly.type
_entity_poly.pdbx_seq_one_letter_code
_entity_poly.pdbx_strand_id
1 'polypeptide(L)'
;MPEKYQQERGRLVDAYVDAHKYVFGKKIMLYGEFDLGKALSDWLREIGMEVLFEENQDFEGVRAQAEEFKPDMLLGNSKGYYIARERKIPLVRAGFPIHDRFGANRMHHLGYRGTQELFDRVVNALIEYKQENSPVGYKYI
;
A
#
# COMPACT_ATOMS: atom_id res chain seq x y z
N MET A 1 12.69 22.60 13.37
CA MET A 1 12.92 21.20 12.96
C MET A 1 14.33 21.09 12.37
N PRO A 2 15.15 20.09 12.76
CA PRO A 2 16.48 19.90 12.17
C PRO A 2 16.45 19.81 10.64
N GLU A 3 17.48 20.34 9.97
CA GLU A 3 17.54 20.45 8.50
C GLU A 3 17.38 19.10 7.79
N LYS A 4 18.00 18.05 8.34
CA LYS A 4 17.88 16.68 7.82
C LYS A 4 16.42 16.26 7.61
N TYR A 5 15.55 16.52 8.58
CA TYR A 5 14.14 16.14 8.49
C TYR A 5 13.35 17.05 7.55
N GLN A 6 13.78 18.30 7.35
CA GLN A 6 13.20 19.18 6.33
C GLN A 6 13.49 18.64 4.93
N GLN A 7 14.72 18.16 4.70
CA GLN A 7 15.12 17.55 3.44
C GLN A 7 14.39 16.22 3.19
N GLU A 8 14.29 15.34 4.19
CA GLU A 8 13.53 14.09 4.07
C GLU A 8 12.05 14.36 3.75
N ARG A 9 11.43 15.33 4.44
CA ARG A 9 10.05 15.76 4.13
C ARG A 9 9.94 16.31 2.71
N GLY A 10 10.88 17.14 2.28
CA GLY A 10 10.89 17.72 0.93
C GLY A 10 10.91 16.66 -0.16
N ARG A 11 11.78 15.66 -0.03
CA ARG A 11 11.86 14.52 -0.95
C ARG A 11 10.59 13.69 -0.98
N LEU A 12 9.96 13.47 0.18
CA LEU A 12 8.70 12.74 0.26
C LEU A 12 7.57 13.46 -0.49
N VAL A 13 7.45 14.77 -0.30
CA VAL A 13 6.44 15.57 -0.99
C VAL A 13 6.68 15.59 -2.50
N ASP A 14 7.94 15.71 -2.93
CA ASP A 14 8.33 15.63 -4.34
C ASP A 14 7.95 14.28 -4.96
N ALA A 15 8.25 13.17 -4.27
CA ALA A 15 7.86 11.83 -4.68
C ALA A 15 6.34 11.66 -4.81
N TYR A 16 5.55 12.26 -3.90
CA TYR A 16 4.10 12.26 -4.00
C TYR A 16 3.62 12.91 -5.30
N VAL A 17 4.21 14.04 -5.70
CA VAL A 17 3.85 14.73 -6.94
C VAL A 17 4.19 13.87 -8.15
N ASP A 18 5.40 13.31 -8.20
CA ASP A 18 5.87 12.50 -9.33
C ASP A 18 5.04 11.23 -9.55
N ALA A 19 4.71 10.55 -8.45
CA ALA A 19 3.99 9.28 -8.49
C ALA A 19 2.46 9.42 -8.35
N HIS A 20 1.93 10.64 -8.18
CA HIS A 20 0.50 10.92 -8.09
C HIS A 20 -0.30 10.22 -9.21
N LYS A 21 0.22 10.24 -10.44
CA LYS A 21 -0.44 9.62 -11.62
C LYS A 21 -0.63 8.10 -11.51
N TYR A 22 0.13 7.42 -10.64
CA TYR A 22 0.01 5.98 -10.43
C TYR A 22 -0.94 5.62 -9.28
N VAL A 23 -1.04 6.49 -8.26
CA VAL A 23 -1.82 6.21 -7.03
C VAL A 23 -3.20 6.84 -7.03
N PHE A 24 -3.41 7.95 -7.71
CA PHE A 24 -4.66 8.70 -7.62
C PHE A 24 -5.87 7.91 -8.13
N GLY A 25 -6.94 7.91 -7.35
CA GLY A 25 -8.18 7.18 -7.62
C GLY A 25 -8.04 5.66 -7.51
N LYS A 26 -6.88 5.14 -7.08
CA LYS A 26 -6.70 3.70 -6.87
C LYS A 26 -7.42 3.24 -5.62
N LYS A 27 -8.17 2.15 -5.77
CA LYS A 27 -8.92 1.54 -4.69
C LYS A 27 -8.02 0.63 -3.88
N ILE A 28 -7.88 0.90 -2.60
CA ILE A 28 -7.06 0.10 -1.69
C ILE A 28 -7.90 -0.44 -0.55
N MET A 29 -7.82 -1.74 -0.36
CA MET A 29 -8.42 -2.42 0.78
C MET A 29 -7.34 -2.60 1.85
N LEU A 30 -7.55 -1.94 2.98
CA LEU A 30 -6.66 -1.93 4.12
C LEU A 30 -7.22 -2.83 5.22
N TYR A 31 -6.36 -3.60 5.87
CA TYR A 31 -6.70 -4.36 7.06
C TYR A 31 -5.49 -4.45 8.00
N GLY A 32 -5.73 -4.51 9.30
CA GLY A 32 -4.68 -4.57 10.30
C GLY A 32 -5.13 -4.09 11.66
N GLU A 33 -4.17 -3.88 12.56
CA GLU A 33 -4.43 -3.29 13.87
C GLU A 33 -5.01 -1.88 13.73
N PHE A 34 -5.97 -1.54 14.60
CA PHE A 34 -6.77 -0.33 14.48
C PHE A 34 -5.94 0.95 14.37
N ASP A 35 -4.98 1.17 15.27
CA ASP A 35 -4.20 2.43 15.29
C ASP A 35 -3.34 2.60 14.04
N LEU A 36 -2.58 1.56 13.67
CA LEU A 36 -1.76 1.57 12.46
C LEU A 36 -2.63 1.68 11.21
N GLY A 37 -3.71 0.89 11.15
CA GLY A 37 -4.65 0.88 10.05
C GLY A 37 -5.31 2.24 9.86
N LYS A 38 -5.76 2.91 10.92
CA LYS A 38 -6.34 4.23 10.84
C LYS A 38 -5.33 5.28 10.33
N ALA A 39 -4.11 5.29 10.87
CA ALA A 39 -3.06 6.20 10.43
C ALA A 39 -2.69 6.00 8.94
N LEU A 40 -2.57 4.74 8.50
CA LEU A 40 -2.33 4.42 7.10
C LEU A 40 -3.54 4.78 6.22
N SER A 41 -4.76 4.57 6.71
CA SER A 41 -5.99 4.91 6.00
C SER A 41 -6.07 6.41 5.71
N ASP A 42 -5.74 7.24 6.69
CA ASP A 42 -5.74 8.70 6.52
C ASP A 42 -4.63 9.15 5.57
N TRP A 43 -3.41 8.63 5.72
CA TRP A 43 -2.30 8.88 4.80
C TRP A 43 -2.61 8.48 3.35
N LEU A 44 -3.19 7.30 3.12
CA LEU A 44 -3.56 6.83 1.79
C LEU A 44 -4.60 7.75 1.13
N ARG A 45 -5.55 8.29 1.92
CA ARG A 45 -6.53 9.28 1.42
C ARG A 45 -5.85 10.61 1.09
N GLU A 46 -4.88 11.06 1.89
CA GLU A 46 -4.11 12.29 1.62
C GLU A 46 -3.38 12.24 0.28
N ILE A 47 -2.85 11.07 -0.11
CA ILE A 47 -2.19 10.88 -1.42
C ILE A 47 -3.19 10.59 -2.56
N GLY A 48 -4.50 10.71 -2.30
CA GLY A 48 -5.54 10.64 -3.32
C GLY A 48 -6.06 9.23 -3.66
N MET A 49 -5.86 8.25 -2.77
CA MET A 49 -6.39 6.89 -2.95
C MET A 49 -7.80 6.74 -2.35
N GLU A 50 -8.59 5.82 -2.90
CA GLU A 50 -9.90 5.44 -2.36
C GLU A 50 -9.71 4.28 -1.39
N VAL A 51 -9.94 4.50 -0.10
CA VAL A 51 -9.59 3.54 0.95
C VAL A 51 -10.82 2.94 1.63
N LEU A 52 -10.92 1.62 1.64
CA LEU A 52 -11.78 0.85 2.53
C LEU A 52 -10.92 0.17 3.60
N PHE A 53 -11.25 0.37 4.88
CA PHE A 53 -10.50 -0.17 6.01
C PHE A 53 -11.36 -1.16 6.80
N GLU A 54 -10.90 -2.40 6.92
CA GLU A 54 -11.49 -3.42 7.81
C GLU A 54 -10.74 -3.46 9.14
N GLU A 55 -11.45 -3.06 10.19
CA GLU A 55 -10.90 -2.86 11.54
C GLU A 55 -10.80 -4.16 12.35
N ASN A 56 -11.68 -5.14 12.08
CA ASN A 56 -11.82 -6.31 12.94
C ASN A 56 -10.80 -7.43 12.64
N GLN A 57 -9.94 -7.24 11.64
CA GLN A 57 -8.96 -8.24 11.17
C GLN A 57 -9.59 -9.62 10.84
N ASP A 58 -10.89 -9.65 10.57
CA ASP A 58 -11.56 -10.86 10.09
C ASP A 58 -11.32 -10.98 8.58
N PHE A 59 -10.54 -11.99 8.20
CA PHE A 59 -10.15 -12.20 6.80
C PHE A 59 -11.31 -12.63 5.91
N GLU A 60 -12.36 -13.24 6.46
CA GLU A 60 -13.56 -13.51 5.69
C GLU A 60 -14.36 -12.23 5.43
N GLY A 61 -14.41 -11.33 6.41
CA GLY A 61 -14.91 -9.96 6.23
C GLY A 61 -14.13 -9.19 5.16
N VAL A 62 -12.79 -9.21 5.22
CA VAL A 62 -11.91 -8.61 4.20
C VAL A 62 -12.21 -9.18 2.81
N ARG A 63 -12.36 -10.51 2.71
CA ARG A 63 -12.63 -11.19 1.44
C ARG A 63 -13.99 -10.79 0.87
N ALA A 64 -15.03 -10.78 1.70
CA ALA A 64 -16.38 -10.38 1.29
C ALA A 64 -16.43 -8.91 0.84
N GLN A 65 -15.87 -7.99 1.62
CA GLN A 65 -15.79 -6.58 1.27
C GLN A 65 -14.98 -6.34 0.01
N ALA A 66 -13.89 -7.10 -0.20
CA ALA A 66 -13.12 -7.01 -1.42
C ALA A 66 -13.98 -7.36 -2.66
N GLU A 67 -15.00 -8.24 -2.56
CA GLU A 67 -15.87 -8.61 -3.71
C GLU A 67 -16.69 -7.42 -4.19
N GLU A 68 -17.23 -6.67 -3.23
CA GLU A 68 -18.04 -5.50 -3.51
C GLU A 68 -17.18 -4.30 -3.91
N PHE A 69 -16.14 -4.01 -3.13
CA PHE A 69 -15.30 -2.82 -3.30
C PHE A 69 -14.41 -2.90 -4.54
N LYS A 70 -13.99 -4.12 -4.93
CA LYS A 70 -13.09 -4.41 -6.06
C LYS A 70 -11.79 -3.58 -5.99
N PRO A 71 -10.96 -3.79 -4.96
CA PRO A 71 -9.73 -3.02 -4.79
C PRO A 71 -8.72 -3.32 -5.92
N ASP A 72 -7.94 -2.31 -6.30
CA ASP A 72 -6.75 -2.45 -7.15
C ASP A 72 -5.59 -3.12 -6.39
N MET A 73 -5.58 -3.05 -5.06
CA MET A 73 -4.50 -3.57 -4.21
C MET A 73 -4.98 -3.82 -2.77
N LEU A 74 -4.33 -4.77 -2.10
CA LEU A 74 -4.45 -4.96 -0.65
C LEU A 74 -3.26 -4.35 0.10
N LEU A 75 -3.51 -3.81 1.29
CA LEU A 75 -2.46 -3.39 2.23
C LEU A 75 -2.73 -3.98 3.61
N GLY A 76 -1.77 -4.71 4.16
CA GLY A 76 -1.90 -5.35 5.45
C GLY A 76 -0.88 -6.46 5.67
N ASN A 77 -1.17 -7.39 6.56
CA ASN A 77 -0.23 -8.46 6.93
C ASN A 77 -0.26 -9.66 5.96
N SER A 78 0.63 -10.64 6.14
CA SER A 78 0.78 -11.79 5.21
C SER A 78 -0.46 -12.68 5.11
N LYS A 79 -1.37 -12.65 6.08
CA LYS A 79 -2.54 -13.54 6.08
C LYS A 79 -3.51 -13.23 4.95
N GLY A 80 -3.61 -11.98 4.46
CA GLY A 80 -4.45 -11.65 3.31
C GLY A 80 -3.89 -12.07 1.95
N TYR A 81 -2.74 -12.76 1.92
CA TYR A 81 -2.13 -13.21 0.66
C TYR A 81 -3.03 -14.13 -0.16
N TYR A 82 -3.83 -14.99 0.48
CA TYR A 82 -4.75 -15.86 -0.26
C TYR A 82 -5.82 -15.07 -1.00
N ILE A 83 -6.32 -13.98 -0.39
CA ILE A 83 -7.33 -13.07 -0.98
C ILE A 83 -6.71 -12.33 -2.18
N ALA A 84 -5.49 -11.80 -2.01
CA ALA A 84 -4.76 -11.14 -3.09
C ALA A 84 -4.53 -12.09 -4.28
N ARG A 85 -4.15 -13.34 -4.01
CA ARG A 85 -3.94 -14.37 -5.03
C ARG A 85 -5.23 -14.75 -5.75
N GLU A 86 -6.33 -14.94 -5.02
CA GLU A 86 -7.64 -15.25 -5.59
C GLU A 86 -8.10 -14.15 -6.56
N ARG A 87 -7.91 -12.89 -6.16
CA ARG A 87 -8.31 -11.71 -6.94
C ARG A 87 -7.31 -11.28 -8.00
N LYS A 88 -6.10 -11.87 -8.00
CA LYS A 88 -4.99 -11.49 -8.87
C LYS A 88 -4.68 -10.00 -8.76
N ILE A 89 -4.57 -9.49 -7.52
CA ILE A 89 -4.18 -8.11 -7.24
C ILE A 89 -2.95 -8.09 -6.33
N PRO A 90 -2.13 -7.03 -6.35
CA PRO A 90 -0.97 -6.92 -5.48
C PRO A 90 -1.35 -6.85 -3.99
N LEU A 91 -0.42 -7.30 -3.14
CA LEU A 91 -0.47 -7.15 -1.68
C LEU A 91 0.78 -6.44 -1.18
N VAL A 92 0.62 -5.25 -0.61
CA VAL A 92 1.68 -4.52 0.09
C VAL A 92 1.65 -4.88 1.57
N ARG A 93 2.80 -5.31 2.08
CA ARG A 93 2.92 -5.83 3.45
C ARG A 93 3.20 -4.71 4.44
N ALA A 94 2.29 -4.52 5.39
CA ALA A 94 2.41 -3.61 6.51
C ALA A 94 1.73 -4.18 7.77
N GLY A 95 2.24 -3.83 8.94
CA GLY A 95 1.74 -4.34 10.22
C GLY A 95 2.25 -5.74 10.54
N PHE A 96 1.44 -6.52 11.26
CA PHE A 96 1.84 -7.82 11.83
C PHE A 96 0.71 -8.86 11.71
N PRO A 97 1.00 -10.16 11.51
CA PRO A 97 2.32 -10.77 11.28
C PRO A 97 2.73 -10.80 9.80
N ILE A 98 3.99 -10.51 9.53
CA ILE A 98 4.56 -10.67 8.17
C ILE A 98 5.58 -11.81 8.19
N HIS A 99 5.14 -13.01 7.82
CA HIS A 99 5.93 -14.25 7.92
C HIS A 99 6.47 -14.76 6.58
N ASP A 100 5.96 -14.23 5.47
CA ASP A 100 6.35 -14.63 4.11
C ASP A 100 7.40 -13.70 3.48
N ARG A 101 8.05 -12.84 4.29
CA ARG A 101 9.14 -11.96 3.86
C ARG A 101 10.26 -11.95 4.88
N PHE A 102 11.47 -12.21 4.40
CA PHE A 102 12.67 -12.08 5.23
C PHE A 102 12.96 -10.59 5.50
N GLY A 103 13.27 -10.25 6.75
CA GLY A 103 13.54 -8.88 7.15
C GLY A 103 12.30 -8.00 7.30
N ALA A 104 11.11 -8.58 7.33
CA ALA A 104 9.87 -7.84 7.51
C ALA A 104 9.84 -7.00 8.80
N ASN A 105 10.48 -7.50 9.86
CA ASN A 105 10.65 -6.79 11.15
C ASN A 105 11.53 -5.54 11.06
N ARG A 106 12.28 -5.37 9.97
CA ARG A 106 13.13 -4.19 9.71
C ARG A 106 12.49 -3.20 8.74
N MET A 107 11.27 -3.47 8.27
CA MET A 107 10.57 -2.54 7.38
C MET A 107 10.10 -1.33 8.17
N HIS A 108 10.45 -0.14 7.70
CA HIS A 108 10.00 1.10 8.30
C HIS A 108 8.65 1.51 7.72
N HIS A 109 7.80 2.09 8.58
CA HIS A 109 6.52 2.67 8.19
C HIS A 109 6.31 4.07 8.77
N LEU A 110 7.14 4.47 9.75
CA LEU A 110 6.99 5.71 10.52
C LEU A 110 8.09 6.73 10.16
N GLY A 111 7.75 8.00 10.34
CA GLY A 111 8.61 9.14 9.98
C GLY A 111 8.79 9.29 8.47
N TYR A 112 9.40 10.39 8.03
CA TYR A 112 9.50 10.70 6.59
C TYR A 112 10.18 9.60 5.78
N ARG A 113 11.26 9.02 6.31
CA ARG A 113 11.93 7.88 5.67
C ARG A 113 11.06 6.63 5.60
N GLY A 114 10.37 6.27 6.69
CA GLY A 114 9.51 5.09 6.69
C GLY A 114 8.30 5.24 5.78
N THR A 115 7.73 6.45 5.72
CA THR A 115 6.67 6.77 4.78
C THR A 115 7.16 6.73 3.33
N GLN A 116 8.36 7.25 3.03
CA GLN A 116 8.98 7.11 1.71
C GLN A 116 9.11 5.64 1.31
N GLU A 117 9.73 4.81 2.17
CA GLU A 117 9.92 3.39 1.90
C GLU A 117 8.58 2.63 1.74
N LEU A 118 7.52 3.05 2.44
CA LEU A 118 6.18 2.49 2.25
C LEU A 118 5.53 2.98 0.95
N PHE A 119 5.65 4.27 0.64
CA PHE A 119 5.13 4.88 -0.58
C PHE A 119 5.74 4.24 -1.82
N ASP A 120 7.06 4.06 -1.84
CA ASP A 120 7.77 3.40 -2.93
C ASP A 120 7.26 1.97 -3.13
N ARG A 121 6.96 1.24 -2.06
CA ARG A 121 6.37 -0.12 -2.14
C ARG A 121 4.96 -0.10 -2.73
N VAL A 122 4.12 0.86 -2.35
CA VAL A 122 2.76 1.05 -2.87
C VAL A 122 2.80 1.34 -4.36
N VAL A 123 3.61 2.32 -4.77
CA VAL A 123 3.73 2.74 -6.17
C VAL A 123 4.29 1.61 -7.03
N ASN A 124 5.38 0.99 -6.61
CA ASN A 124 6.02 -0.08 -7.38
C ASN A 124 5.11 -1.30 -7.52
N ALA A 125 4.34 -1.67 -6.49
CA ALA A 125 3.39 -2.78 -6.59
C ALA A 125 2.31 -2.53 -7.66
N LEU A 126 1.82 -1.28 -7.79
CA LEU A 126 0.85 -0.90 -8.82
C LEU A 126 1.48 -0.89 -10.22
N ILE A 127 2.72 -0.40 -10.35
CA ILE A 127 3.45 -0.38 -11.61
C ILE A 127 3.75 -1.80 -12.09
N GLU A 128 4.28 -2.65 -11.21
CA GLU A 128 4.58 -4.06 -11.49
C GLU A 128 3.32 -4.79 -11.92
N TYR A 129 2.22 -4.64 -11.17
CA TYR A 129 0.93 -5.22 -11.55
C TYR A 129 0.47 -4.75 -12.94
N LYS A 130 0.56 -3.45 -13.24
CA LYS A 130 0.18 -2.92 -14.57
C LYS A 130 1.08 -3.48 -15.68
N GLN A 131 2.36 -3.66 -15.42
CA GLN A 131 3.33 -4.19 -16.38
C GLN A 131 3.08 -5.68 -16.67
N GLU A 132 2.90 -6.49 -15.65
CA GLU A 132 2.62 -7.94 -15.80
C GLU A 132 1.33 -8.21 -16.58
N ASN A 133 0.35 -7.31 -16.48
CA ASN A 133 -0.94 -7.42 -17.15
C ASN A 133 -1.02 -6.61 -18.45
N SER A 134 0.08 -5.98 -18.88
CA SER A 134 0.14 -5.20 -20.12
C SER A 134 0.43 -6.10 -21.33
N PRO A 135 -0.38 -6.03 -22.41
CA PRO A 135 -0.17 -6.85 -23.60
C PRO A 135 1.08 -6.45 -24.42
N VAL A 136 1.60 -5.24 -24.20
CA VAL A 136 2.74 -4.67 -24.96
C VAL A 136 4.09 -4.78 -24.22
N GLY A 137 4.10 -5.34 -23.01
CA GLY A 137 5.31 -5.50 -22.19
C GLY A 137 6.03 -4.18 -21.84
N TYR A 138 7.29 -4.28 -21.43
CA TYR A 138 8.14 -3.17 -20.94
C TYR A 138 8.40 -2.01 -21.93
N LYS A 139 7.86 -2.04 -23.14
CA LYS A 139 8.24 -1.08 -24.19
C LYS A 139 7.66 0.33 -24.00
N TYR A 140 6.57 0.52 -23.25
CA TYR A 140 5.88 1.83 -23.14
C TYR A 140 5.08 2.05 -21.84
N ILE A 141 5.75 2.11 -20.67
CA ILE A 141 5.18 2.68 -19.41
C ILE A 141 6.19 3.61 -18.77
#